data_AF-A0AAU6A5I2-F1
#
_entry.id   AF-A0AAU6A5I2-F1
#
_cell.length_a   1.000
_cell.length_b   1.000
_cell.length_c   1.000
_cell.angle_alpha   90.00
_cell.angle_beta   90.00
_cell.angle_gamma   90.00
#
_symmetry.space_group_name_H-M   'P 1'
#
loop_
_entity.id
_entity.type
_entity.pdbx_description
1 polymer ?
#
loop_
_entity_poly.entity_id
_entity_poly.type
_entity_poly.pdbx_seq_one_letter_code
_entity_poly.pdbx_strand_id
1 'polypeptide(L)'
;MKRSARISMVAGTAAVITLALAPIAEANWESSITGASVGFESRRWSDELYSQITFHGCTTDGSKSTDVQIWNDISFGPDKAYDNKTFTACFNGAVSNGEWTDLPSGQRDYYFQIMKIGGSTFGPQLSVSKLVVDTTKVDG
;
A
#
# COMPACT_ATOMS: atom_id res chain seq x y z
N MET A 1 -25.59 64.81 39.37
CA MET A 1 -24.80 64.33 38.21
C MET A 1 -24.56 62.83 38.39
N LYS A 2 -25.05 61.98 37.48
CA LYS A 2 -24.85 60.52 37.46
C LYS A 2 -23.50 60.20 36.80
N ARG A 3 -22.70 59.29 37.35
CA ARG A 3 -21.64 58.59 36.59
C ARG A 3 -21.65 57.10 36.90
N SER A 4 -21.97 56.35 35.86
CA SER A 4 -22.13 54.89 35.80
C SER A 4 -20.79 54.17 35.82
N ALA A 5 -20.75 53.01 36.48
CA ALA A 5 -19.72 52.00 36.30
C ALA A 5 -19.90 51.29 34.95
N ARG A 6 -18.79 50.92 34.30
CA ARG A 6 -18.78 49.94 33.21
C ARG A 6 -17.62 48.97 33.44
N ILE A 7 -17.99 47.73 33.69
CA ILE A 7 -17.12 46.55 33.83
C ILE A 7 -16.77 46.11 32.40
N SER A 8 -15.48 46.10 32.07
CA SER A 8 -15.01 45.55 30.79
C SER A 8 -14.75 44.07 30.96
N MET A 9 -15.56 43.24 30.30
CA MET A 9 -15.31 41.80 30.13
C MET A 9 -14.16 41.60 29.13
N VAL A 10 -13.11 40.89 29.55
CA VAL A 10 -12.07 40.39 28.64
C VAL A 10 -12.58 39.06 28.07
N ALA A 11 -13.02 39.07 26.81
CA ALA A 11 -13.35 37.86 26.08
C ALA A 11 -12.06 37.20 25.59
N GLY A 12 -11.64 36.12 26.25
CA GLY A 12 -10.53 35.27 25.80
C GLY A 12 -10.97 34.41 24.63
N THR A 13 -10.40 34.64 23.44
CA THR A 13 -10.61 33.77 22.28
C THR A 13 -9.72 32.54 22.42
N ALA A 14 -10.33 31.38 22.70
CA ALA A 14 -9.64 30.10 22.61
C ALA A 14 -9.40 29.75 21.14
N ALA A 15 -8.13 29.69 20.71
CA ALA A 15 -7.77 29.18 19.40
C ALA A 15 -7.87 27.65 19.43
N VAL A 16 -8.85 27.10 18.71
CA VAL A 16 -8.97 25.64 18.51
C VAL A 16 -8.01 25.27 17.38
N ILE A 17 -6.88 24.64 17.71
CA ILE A 17 -5.97 24.05 16.72
C ILE A 17 -6.67 22.80 16.18
N THR A 18 -7.32 22.92 15.03
CA THR A 18 -7.77 21.77 14.25
C THR A 18 -6.55 21.09 13.65
N LEU A 19 -6.17 19.94 14.18
CA LEU A 19 -5.18 19.05 13.57
C LEU A 19 -5.81 18.48 12.30
N ALA A 20 -5.45 19.04 11.14
CA ALA A 20 -5.86 18.47 9.86
C ALA A 20 -5.15 17.12 9.70
N LEU A 21 -5.90 16.02 9.77
CA LEU A 21 -5.44 14.72 9.28
C LEU A 21 -5.28 14.89 7.77
N ALA A 22 -4.05 15.05 7.31
CA ALA A 22 -3.77 15.00 5.88
C ALA A 22 -4.23 13.62 5.37
N PRO A 23 -4.82 13.53 4.16
CA PRO A 23 -5.03 12.24 3.54
C PRO A 23 -3.66 11.54 3.46
N ILE A 24 -3.62 10.31 3.96
CA ILE A 24 -2.44 9.43 3.99
C ILE A 24 -1.93 9.20 2.57
N ALA A 25 -1.07 10.10 2.11
CA ALA A 25 -0.33 9.98 0.85
C ALA A 25 0.63 8.79 0.81
N GLU A 26 0.78 8.07 1.94
CA GLU A 26 1.63 6.89 2.11
C GLU A 26 0.94 5.58 1.67
N ALA A 27 -0.36 5.59 1.40
CA ALA A 27 -1.12 4.38 1.05
C ALA A 27 -0.94 4.01 -0.44
N ASN A 28 -1.18 4.97 -1.34
CA ASN A 28 -1.05 4.78 -2.78
C ASN A 28 0.34 5.16 -3.28
N TRP A 29 0.94 4.33 -4.13
CA TRP A 29 2.25 4.65 -4.66
C TRP A 29 2.61 3.94 -5.95
N GLU A 30 3.56 4.51 -6.68
CA GLU A 30 4.13 3.92 -7.89
C GLU A 30 5.65 3.69 -7.75
N SER A 31 6.18 2.67 -8.42
CA SER A 31 7.62 2.35 -8.48
C SER A 31 7.93 1.45 -9.69
N SER A 32 9.15 0.89 -9.71
CA SER A 32 9.59 -0.16 -10.63
C SER A 32 10.44 -1.18 -9.88
N ILE A 33 10.55 -2.39 -10.40
CA ILE A 33 11.40 -3.46 -9.85
C ILE A 33 12.45 -3.82 -10.90
N THR A 34 13.71 -3.93 -10.51
CA THR A 34 14.79 -4.39 -11.40
C THR A 34 15.52 -5.56 -10.75
N GLY A 35 15.54 -6.71 -11.43
CA GLY A 35 16.34 -7.88 -11.04
C GLY A 35 15.99 -8.47 -9.67
N ALA A 36 14.73 -8.41 -9.24
CA ALA A 36 14.30 -8.96 -7.96
C ALA A 36 14.30 -10.49 -7.99
N SER A 37 14.89 -11.10 -6.96
CA SER A 37 14.79 -12.54 -6.71
C SER A 37 13.50 -12.88 -5.96
N VAL A 38 13.17 -14.18 -5.91
CA VAL A 38 12.18 -14.69 -4.95
C VAL A 38 12.56 -14.25 -3.53
N GLY A 39 11.56 -13.84 -2.75
CA GLY A 39 11.71 -13.27 -1.42
C GLY A 39 11.83 -11.75 -1.40
N PHE A 40 11.92 -11.08 -2.56
CA PHE A 40 11.88 -9.61 -2.63
C PHE A 40 10.63 -9.07 -1.94
N GLU A 41 10.83 -8.14 -1.01
CA GLU A 41 9.78 -7.40 -0.34
C GLU A 41 9.70 -5.98 -0.88
N SER A 42 8.48 -5.46 -1.03
CA SER A 42 8.26 -4.05 -1.30
C SER A 42 8.54 -3.18 -0.07
N ARG A 43 8.51 -1.86 -0.29
CA ARG A 43 8.23 -0.94 0.81
C ARG A 43 6.87 -1.25 1.46
N ARG A 44 6.72 -0.82 2.71
CA ARG A 44 5.44 -0.89 3.41
C ARG A 44 4.53 0.26 2.96
N TRP A 45 3.23 0.07 3.11
CA TRP A 45 2.22 1.12 2.99
C TRP A 45 1.16 0.92 4.06
N SER A 46 0.52 2.01 4.49
CA SER A 46 -0.56 1.95 5.47
C SER A 46 -1.89 1.82 4.74
N ASP A 47 -2.71 0.84 5.13
CA ASP A 47 -3.97 0.54 4.46
C ASP A 47 -5.06 0.05 5.42
N GLU A 48 -6.31 0.11 4.97
CA GLU A 48 -7.49 -0.47 5.60
C GLU A 48 -8.39 -1.12 4.54
N LEU A 49 -8.85 -2.34 4.80
CA LEU A 49 -9.92 -3.04 4.06
C LEU A 49 -9.60 -3.47 2.61
N TYR A 50 -8.74 -2.77 1.87
CA TYR A 50 -8.51 -3.03 0.45
C TYR A 50 -7.10 -2.64 -0.02
N SER A 51 -6.38 -3.58 -0.64
CA SER A 51 -5.18 -3.26 -1.43
C SER A 51 -5.26 -3.87 -2.83
N GLN A 52 -4.86 -3.10 -3.83
CA GLN A 52 -4.65 -3.53 -5.20
C GLN A 52 -3.19 -3.35 -5.60
N ILE A 53 -2.62 -4.35 -6.25
CA ILE A 53 -1.27 -4.30 -6.79
C ILE A 53 -1.35 -4.55 -8.30
N THR A 54 -0.79 -3.64 -9.09
CA THR A 54 -0.69 -3.81 -10.54
C THR A 54 0.76 -3.78 -11.02
N PHE A 55 1.11 -4.75 -11.88
CA PHE A 55 2.40 -4.82 -12.54
C PHE A 55 2.22 -4.59 -14.05
N HIS A 56 3.13 -3.80 -14.62
CA HIS A 56 3.25 -3.52 -16.04
C HIS A 56 4.64 -3.93 -16.54
N GLY A 57 4.70 -4.41 -17.77
CA GLY A 57 5.97 -4.66 -18.47
C GLY A 57 6.91 -5.57 -17.69
N CYS A 58 6.44 -6.77 -17.34
CA CYS A 58 7.24 -7.74 -16.62
C CYS A 58 8.21 -8.47 -17.54
N THR A 59 9.43 -8.69 -17.04
CA THR A 59 10.45 -9.51 -17.71
C THR A 59 11.08 -10.47 -16.70
N THR A 60 11.37 -11.68 -17.16
CA THR A 60 12.06 -12.70 -16.39
C THR A 60 12.79 -13.66 -17.31
N ASP A 61 13.82 -14.32 -16.79
CA ASP A 61 14.57 -15.38 -17.44
C ASP A 61 13.83 -16.72 -17.30
N GLY A 62 12.83 -16.93 -18.15
CA GLY A 62 12.14 -18.23 -18.26
C GLY A 62 10.62 -18.10 -18.30
N SER A 63 9.95 -18.92 -17.50
CA SER A 63 8.48 -18.98 -17.44
C SER A 63 7.88 -17.64 -17.02
N LYS A 64 6.92 -17.16 -17.81
CA LYS A 64 6.29 -15.83 -17.70
C LYS A 64 5.18 -15.77 -16.64
N SER A 65 5.54 -16.00 -15.39
CA SER A 65 4.63 -15.83 -14.25
C SER A 65 5.38 -15.33 -13.02
N THR A 66 4.68 -14.65 -12.12
CA THR A 66 5.18 -14.36 -10.78
C THR A 66 4.05 -14.46 -9.78
N ASP A 67 4.34 -15.03 -8.62
CA ASP A 67 3.38 -15.14 -7.51
C ASP A 67 3.63 -14.01 -6.52
N VAL A 68 2.60 -13.21 -6.25
CA VAL A 68 2.66 -12.04 -5.36
C VAL A 68 1.75 -12.28 -4.17
N GLN A 69 2.29 -12.12 -2.97
CA GLN A 69 1.55 -12.30 -1.72
C GLN A 69 1.66 -11.04 -0.86
N ILE A 70 0.54 -10.57 -0.30
CA ILE A 70 0.53 -9.50 0.70
C ILE A 70 0.78 -10.10 2.09
N TRP A 71 1.52 -9.34 2.88
CA TRP A 71 1.83 -9.57 4.27
C TRP A 71 1.48 -8.32 5.08
N ASN A 72 1.07 -8.54 6.33
CA ASN A 72 0.86 -7.50 7.32
C ASN A 72 1.99 -7.55 8.34
N ASP A 73 2.72 -6.45 8.42
CA ASP A 73 3.86 -6.23 9.29
C ASP A 73 3.35 -6.00 10.72
N ILE A 74 3.48 -7.01 11.58
CA ILE A 74 2.95 -6.96 12.94
C ILE A 74 4.09 -6.59 13.88
N SER A 75 4.05 -5.35 14.38
CA SER A 75 4.97 -4.89 15.42
C SER A 75 5.06 -5.89 16.58
N PHE A 76 6.28 -6.39 16.84
CA PHE A 76 6.59 -7.37 17.90
C PHE A 76 5.91 -8.74 17.76
N GLY A 77 5.45 -9.10 16.56
CA GLY A 77 4.86 -10.41 16.26
C GLY A 77 5.32 -10.96 14.91
N PRO A 78 4.95 -12.21 14.59
CA PRO A 78 5.13 -12.73 13.24
C PRO A 78 4.16 -12.05 12.26
N ASP A 79 4.65 -11.75 11.07
CA ASP A 79 3.82 -11.17 10.01
C ASP A 79 2.71 -12.13 9.59
N LYS A 80 1.56 -11.55 9.25
CA LYS A 80 0.41 -12.33 8.79
C LYS A 80 0.35 -12.33 7.26
N ALA A 81 0.46 -13.50 6.67
CA ALA A 81 0.27 -13.71 5.24
C ALA A 81 -1.21 -13.67 4.84
N TYR A 82 -1.48 -13.18 3.62
CA TYR A 82 -2.77 -13.27 2.95
C TYR A 82 -2.67 -14.15 1.70
N ASP A 83 -3.73 -14.23 0.91
CA ASP A 83 -3.73 -15.07 -0.29
C ASP A 83 -2.66 -14.65 -1.30
N ASN A 84 -2.22 -15.61 -2.10
CA ASN A 84 -1.23 -15.42 -3.15
C ASN A 84 -1.93 -15.25 -4.50
N LYS A 85 -1.41 -14.37 -5.36
CA LYS A 85 -1.96 -14.09 -6.70
C LYS A 85 -0.88 -14.27 -7.76
N THR A 86 -1.19 -15.05 -8.80
CA THR A 86 -0.28 -15.28 -9.91
C THR A 86 -0.50 -14.26 -11.02
N PHE A 87 0.54 -13.49 -11.31
CA PHE A 87 0.58 -12.44 -12.31
C PHE A 87 1.23 -12.98 -13.59
N THR A 88 0.50 -12.92 -14.71
CA THR A 88 0.96 -13.43 -16.02
C THR A 88 0.78 -12.44 -17.17
N ALA A 89 -0.22 -11.56 -17.09
CA ALA A 89 -0.58 -10.62 -18.15
C ALA A 89 0.53 -9.60 -18.46
N CYS A 90 1.24 -9.11 -17.44
CA CYS A 90 2.32 -8.13 -17.55
C CYS A 90 3.52 -8.59 -18.38
N PHE A 91 3.71 -9.90 -18.57
CA PHE A 91 4.78 -10.45 -19.43
C PHE A 91 4.42 -10.46 -20.93
N ASN A 92 3.18 -10.09 -21.26
CA ASN A 92 2.63 -10.08 -22.62
C ASN A 92 2.08 -8.71 -23.03
N GLY A 93 2.50 -7.64 -22.34
CA GLY A 93 2.13 -6.26 -22.67
C GLY A 93 0.80 -5.78 -22.09
N ALA A 94 0.06 -6.65 -21.38
CA ALA A 94 -1.13 -6.27 -20.63
C ALA A 94 -0.77 -5.90 -19.16
N VAL A 95 -1.76 -5.60 -18.33
CA VAL A 95 -1.57 -5.32 -16.89
C VAL A 95 -1.90 -6.57 -16.10
N SER A 96 -1.00 -7.01 -15.23
CA SER A 96 -1.35 -7.98 -14.19
C SER A 96 -1.91 -7.26 -12.98
N ASN A 97 -2.98 -7.77 -12.40
CA ASN A 97 -3.66 -7.17 -11.26
C ASN A 97 -3.92 -8.21 -10.16
N GLY A 98 -3.85 -7.77 -8.91
CA GLY A 98 -4.25 -8.53 -7.76
C GLY A 98 -4.93 -7.66 -6.71
N GLU A 99 -6.12 -8.06 -6.25
CA GLU A 99 -6.90 -7.33 -5.26
C GLU A 99 -7.11 -8.15 -3.99
N TRP A 100 -6.77 -7.58 -2.84
CA TRP A 100 -7.04 -8.15 -1.53
C TRP A 100 -8.14 -7.34 -0.89
N THR A 101 -9.35 -7.89 -0.94
CA THR A 101 -10.50 -7.36 -0.24
C THR A 101 -10.55 -7.93 1.18
N ASP A 102 -11.24 -7.25 2.09
CA ASP A 102 -11.48 -7.74 3.45
C ASP A 102 -10.21 -7.83 4.31
N LEU A 103 -9.27 -6.92 4.05
CA LEU A 103 -8.16 -6.69 4.98
C LEU A 103 -8.72 -6.23 6.34
N PRO A 104 -8.13 -6.65 7.48
CA PRO A 104 -8.60 -6.23 8.79
C PRO A 104 -8.73 -4.71 8.90
N SER A 105 -9.78 -4.25 9.58
CA SER A 105 -9.98 -2.83 9.86
C SER A 105 -8.94 -2.28 10.84
N GLY A 106 -8.75 -0.96 10.79
CA GLY A 106 -7.76 -0.21 11.55
C GLY A 106 -6.41 -0.24 10.86
N GLN A 107 -5.94 0.92 10.38
CA GLN A 107 -4.69 1.14 9.64
C GLN A 107 -3.58 0.17 10.04
N ARG A 108 -3.10 -0.62 9.08
CA ARG A 108 -1.99 -1.58 9.26
C ARG A 108 -0.94 -1.37 8.19
N ASP A 109 0.28 -1.76 8.53
CA ASP A 109 1.40 -1.73 7.60
C ASP A 109 1.38 -3.02 6.78
N TYR A 110 1.22 -2.88 5.48
CA TYR A 110 1.26 -3.98 4.52
C TYR A 110 2.48 -3.87 3.63
N TYR A 111 2.98 -5.02 3.18
CA TYR A 111 3.94 -5.11 2.08
C TYR A 111 3.58 -6.31 1.20
N PHE A 112 4.10 -6.37 -0.02
CA PHE A 112 4.04 -7.59 -0.80
C PHE A 112 5.40 -8.25 -0.92
N GLN A 113 5.38 -9.55 -1.11
CA GLN A 113 6.54 -10.37 -1.37
C GLN A 113 6.37 -11.15 -2.68
N ILE A 114 7.47 -11.29 -3.44
CA ILE A 114 7.53 -12.18 -4.60
C ILE A 114 7.80 -13.60 -4.12
N MET A 115 6.79 -14.47 -4.19
CA MET A 115 6.85 -15.82 -3.64
C MET A 115 7.44 -16.84 -4.61
N LYS A 116 7.17 -16.65 -5.91
CA LYS A 116 7.72 -17.47 -6.99
C LYS A 116 7.91 -16.64 -8.24
N ILE A 117 8.90 -17.03 -9.04
CA ILE A 117 9.13 -16.48 -10.38
C ILE A 117 9.20 -17.67 -11.33
N GLY A 118 8.35 -17.67 -12.36
CA GLY A 118 8.23 -18.78 -13.30
C GLY A 118 7.86 -20.13 -12.65
N GLY A 119 7.19 -20.10 -11.49
CA GLY A 119 6.87 -21.28 -10.68
C GLY A 119 8.01 -21.78 -9.79
N SER A 120 9.20 -21.17 -9.84
CA SER A 120 10.34 -21.50 -8.98
C SER A 120 10.38 -20.64 -7.72
N THR A 121 10.87 -21.19 -6.61
CA THR A 121 11.14 -20.48 -5.35
C THR A 121 12.58 -19.97 -5.22
N PHE A 122 13.41 -20.17 -6.26
CA PHE A 122 14.79 -19.68 -6.32
C PHE A 122 15.28 -19.63 -7.77
N GLY A 123 16.29 -18.80 -8.07
CA GLY A 123 16.98 -18.77 -9.36
C GLY A 123 16.59 -17.58 -10.25
N PRO A 124 15.41 -17.58 -10.88
CA PRO A 124 15.00 -16.53 -11.80
C PRO A 124 14.90 -15.16 -11.13
N GLN A 125 15.05 -14.13 -11.95
CA GLN A 125 14.88 -12.74 -11.55
C GLN A 125 13.70 -12.10 -12.28
N LEU A 126 13.00 -11.21 -11.58
CA LEU A 126 11.87 -10.47 -12.09
C LEU A 126 12.24 -8.98 -12.20
N SER A 127 11.96 -8.37 -13.35
CA SER A 127 11.88 -6.92 -13.47
C SER A 127 10.46 -6.52 -13.86
N VAL A 128 10.03 -5.37 -13.36
CA VAL A 128 8.70 -4.79 -13.57
C VAL A 128 8.89 -3.33 -13.91
N SER A 129 8.50 -2.91 -15.11
CA SER A 129 8.74 -1.54 -15.57
C SER A 129 7.92 -0.50 -14.80
N LYS A 130 6.69 -0.85 -14.40
CA LYS A 130 5.85 -0.03 -13.53
C LYS A 130 5.05 -0.92 -12.59
N LEU A 131 5.08 -0.55 -11.32
CA LEU A 131 4.36 -1.15 -10.21
C LEU A 131 3.51 -0.06 -9.56
N VAL A 132 2.23 -0.34 -9.34
CA VAL A 132 1.32 0.54 -8.60
C VAL A 132 0.70 -0.23 -7.45
N VAL A 133 0.67 0.40 -6.28
CA VAL A 133 -0.17 0.00 -5.15
C VAL A 133 -1.28 1.03 -5.03
N ASP A 134 -2.52 0.56 -5.07
CA ASP A 134 -3.74 1.36 -4.92
C ASP A 134 -4.56 0.80 -3.75
N THR A 135 -4.85 1.65 -2.79
CA THR A 135 -5.61 1.36 -1.57
C THR A 135 -7.00 1.99 -1.60
N THR A 136 -7.29 2.76 -2.64
CA THR A 136 -8.62 3.29 -2.87
C THR A 136 -9.45 2.19 -3.51
N LYS A 137 -10.33 1.58 -2.71
CA LYS A 137 -11.48 0.90 -3.27
C LYS A 137 -12.35 1.98 -3.89
N VAL A 138 -12.15 2.27 -5.18
CA VAL A 138 -13.11 3.10 -5.90
C VAL A 138 -14.37 2.24 -5.99
N ASP A 139 -15.25 2.41 -5.01
CA ASP A 139 -16.57 1.80 -5.01
C ASP A 139 -17.22 2.14 -6.36
N GLY A 140 -17.49 1.10 -7.15
CA GLY A 140 -18.21 1.24 -8.42
C GLY A 140 -19.66 1.68 -8.23
#